data_AF-A0AAD9V4Y3-F1
#
_entry.id   AF-A0AAD9V4Y3-F1
#
_cell.length_a   1.000
_cell.length_b   1.000
_cell.length_c   1.000
_cell.angle_alpha   90.00
_cell.angle_beta   90.00
_cell.angle_gamma   90.00
#
_symmetry.space_group_name_H-M   'P 1'
#
loop_
_entity.id
_entity.type
_entity.pdbx_description
1 polymer ?
#
loop_
_entity_poly.entity_id
_entity_poly.type
_entity_poly.pdbx_seq_one_letter_code
_entity_poly.pdbx_strand_id
1 'polypeptide(L)' 'MATFREAREALLLANDLDLIDDEEMLLLYNLNRSKNLDIPYWKYEKFELDSLSDDEC' A
#
# COMPACT_ATOMS: atom_id res chain seq x y z
N MET A 1 -12.31 8.23 6.64
CA MET A 1 -11.66 6.91 6.66
C MET A 1 -10.18 7.16 6.52
N ALA A 2 -9.36 6.71 7.48
CA ALA A 2 -7.91 6.83 7.36
C ALA A 2 -7.42 5.95 6.21
N THR A 3 -6.47 6.45 5.42
CA THR A 3 -5.80 5.66 4.37
C THR A 3 -4.90 4.60 5.00
N PHE A 4 -4.56 3.54 4.26
CA PHE A 4 -3.58 2.54 4.70
C PHE A 4 -2.23 3.18 5.08
N ARG A 5 -1.88 4.31 4.45
CA ARG A 5 -0.69 5.08 4.78
C ARG A 5 -0.78 5.73 6.15
N GLU A 6 -1.86 6.47 6.42
CA GLU A 6 -2.08 7.14 7.70
C GLU A 6 -2.13 6.14 8.87
N ALA A 7 -2.74 4.96 8.65
CA ALA A 7 -2.74 3.88 9.64
C ALA A 7 -1.32 3.39 9.97
N ARG A 8 -0.46 3.21 8.96
CA ARG A 8 0.95 2.80 9.18
C ARG A 8 1.77 3.87 9.89
N GLU A 9 1.55 5.14 9.59
CA GLU A 9 2.20 6.26 10.28
C GLU A 9 1.79 6.30 11.76
N ALA A 10 0.51 6.07 12.07
CA ALA A 10 0.03 5.97 13.45
C ALA A 10 0.62 4.77 14.22
N LEU A 11 0.79 3.62 13.55
CA LEU A 11 1.40 2.44 14.15
C LEU A 11 2.88 2.65 14.51
N LEU A 12 3.63 3.37 13.65
CA LEU A 12 5.01 3.74 13.95
C LEU A 12 5.09 4.62 15.21
N LEU A 13 4.22 5.63 15.30
CA LEU A 13 4.15 6.50 16.48
C LEU A 13 3.75 5.72 17.75
N ALA A 14 2.85 4.75 17.64
CA ALA A 14 2.46 3.92 18.77
C ALA A 14 3.62 3.06 19.29
N ASN A 15 4.44 2.52 18.38
CA ASN A 15 5.65 1.77 18.75
C ASN A 15 6.70 2.69 19.41
N ASP A 16 6.94 3.88 18.85
CA ASP A 16 7.87 4.87 19.42
C ASP A 16 7.44 5.37 20.82
N LEU A 17 6.16 5.26 21.14
CA LEU A 17 5.58 5.62 22.43
C LEU A 17 5.45 4.41 23.39
N ASP A 18 6.01 3.25 23.04
CA ASP A 18 5.91 1.99 23.79
C ASP A 18 4.45 1.57 24.09
N LEU A 19 3.50 1.96 23.24
CA LEU A 19 2.08 1.58 23.38
C LEU A 19 1.77 0.19 22.81
N ILE A 20 2.60 -0.25 21.86
CA ILE A 20 2.60 -1.57 21.25
C ILE A 20 4.03 -2.08 21.20
N ASP A 21 4.21 -3.39 21.20
CA ASP A 21 5.52 -3.99 21.03
C ASP A 21 5.90 -4.20 19.55
N ASP A 22 7.16 -4.57 19.31
CA ASP A 22 7.69 -4.79 17.95
C ASP A 22 6.94 -5.89 17.19
N GLU A 23 6.40 -6.91 17.88
CA GLU A 23 5.66 -8.01 17.27
C GLU A 23 4.26 -7.55 16.84
N GLU A 24 3.57 -6.82 17.72
CA GLU A 24 2.29 -6.16 17.44
C GLU A 24 2.43 -5.16 16.29
N MET A 25 3.49 -4.34 16.30
CA MET A 25 3.81 -3.41 15.23
C MET A 25 3.96 -4.15 13.90
N LEU A 26 4.78 -5.20 13.85
CA LEU A 26 5.05 -5.96 12.63
C LEU A 26 3.77 -6.60 12.07
N LEU A 27 2.94 -7.17 12.93
CA LEU A 27 1.67 -7.79 12.54
C LEU A 27 0.70 -6.75 11.96
N LEU A 28 0.50 -5.64 12.67
CA LEU A 28 -0.45 -4.59 12.30
C LEU A 28 0.01 -3.84 11.04
N TYR A 29 1.31 -3.61 10.89
CA TYR A 29 1.88 -2.96 9.71
C TYR A 29 1.67 -3.80 8.45
N ASN A 30 1.85 -5.13 8.54
CA ASN A 30 1.62 -6.06 7.44
C ASN A 30 0.13 -6.14 7.06
N LEU A 31 -0.78 -6.16 8.04
CA LEU A 31 -2.22 -6.13 7.79
C LEU A 31 -2.69 -4.83 7.13
N ASN A 32 -2.05 -3.71 7.46
CA ASN A 32 -2.32 -2.40 6.86
C ASN A 32 -1.49 -2.11 5.60
N ARG A 33 -0.86 -3.14 5.02
CA ARG A 33 -0.22 -3.04 3.72
C ARG A 33 -1.26 -3.31 2.62
N SER A 34 -1.51 -2.30 1.80
CA SER A 34 -2.29 -2.50 0.57
C SER A 34 -1.55 -3.49 -0.35
N LYS A 35 -2.27 -4.49 -0.88
CA LYS A 35 -1.77 -5.35 -1.96
C LYS A 35 -1.56 -4.55 -3.25
N ASN A 36 -2.36 -3.50 -3.44
CA ASN A 36 -2.15 -2.55 -4.52
C ASN A 36 -1.02 -1.61 -4.11
N LEU A 37 0.01 -1.55 -4.93
CA LEU A 37 1.01 -0.50 -4.80
C LEU A 37 0.32 0.86 -4.77
N ASP A 38 0.70 1.72 -3.83
CA ASP A 38 0.34 3.16 -3.80
C ASP A 38 1.07 3.90 -4.94
N ILE A 39 1.05 3.33 -6.14
CA ILE A 39 1.54 3.95 -7.36
C ILE A 39 0.40 4.85 -7.85
N PRO A 40 0.65 6.15 -8.01
CA PRO A 40 -0.34 7.02 -8.62
C PRO A 40 -0.72 6.55 -10.02
N TYR A 41 -1.98 6.70 -10.40
CA TYR A 41 -2.48 6.22 -11.70
C TYR A 41 -1.64 6.74 -12.89
N TRP A 42 -1.05 7.92 -12.78
CA TRP A 42 -0.23 8.55 -13.83
C TRP A 42 1.16 7.94 -14.02
N LYS A 43 1.61 7.08 -13.10
CA LYS A 43 2.87 6.32 -13.23
C LYS A 43 2.69 5.01 -13.99
N TYR A 44 1.45 4.54 -14.16
CA TYR A 44 1.18 3.43 -15.05
C TYR A 44 1.31 3.92 -16.49
N GLU A 45 1.86 3.07 -17.35
CA GLU A 45 1.81 3.32 -18.79
C GLU A 45 0.35 3.48 -19.19
N LYS A 46 0.07 4.45 -20.07
CA LYS A 46 -1.28 4.62 -20.57
C LYS A 46 -1.65 3.36 -21.32
N PHE A 47 -2.82 2.82 -21.02
CA PHE A 47 -3.37 1.73 -21.80
C PHE A 47 -3.60 2.23 -23.24
N GLU A 48 -2.83 1.71 -24.18
CA GLU A 48 -2.96 2.00 -25.61
C GLU A 48 -3.62 0.78 -26.28
N LEU A 49 -4.87 0.95 -26.71
CA LEU A 49 -5.62 -0.13 -27.34
C LEU A 49 -5.00 -0.54 -28.69
N ASP A 50 -4.37 0.42 -29.39
CA ASP A 50 -3.73 0.20 -30.68
C ASP A 50 -2.38 -0.55 -30.59
N SER A 51 -1.80 -0.68 -29.39
CA SER A 51 -0.59 -1.47 -29.16
C SER A 51 -0.88 -2.93 -28.81
N LEU A 52 -2.15 -3.28 -28.57
CA LEU A 52 -2.57 -4.64 -28.26
C LEU A 52 -2.58 -5.45 -29.57
N SER A 53 -1.77 -6.50 -29.65
CA SER A 53 -1.82 -7.39 -30.81
C SER A 53 -3.01 -8.36 -30.69
N ASP A 54 -3.62 -8.75 -31.82
CA ASP A 54 -4.85 -9.58 -31.87
C ASP A 54 -4.73 -10.93 -31.12
N ASP A 55 -3.51 -11.37 -30.82
CA ASP A 55 -3.17 -12.59 -30.06
C ASP A 55 -3.20 -12.42 -28.54
N GLU A 56 -3.40 -11.21 -28.02
CA GLU A 56 -3.54 -10.93 -26.57
C GLU A 56 -5.00 -10.99 -26.07
N CYS A 57 -5.95 -11.45 -26.90
CA CYS A 57 -7.39 -11.55 -26.58
C CYS A 57 -7.90 -12.97 -26.28
#